data_AF-A0A7S1ZC24-F1
#
_entry.id   AF-A0A7S1ZC24-F1
#
_cell.length_a   1.000
_cell.length_b   1.000
_cell.length_c   1.000
_cell.angle_alpha   90.00
_cell.angle_beta   90.00
_cell.angle_gamma   90.00
#
_symmetry.space_group_name_H-M   'P 1'
#
loop_
_entity.id
_entity.type
_entity.pdbx_description
1 polymer ?
#
loop_
_entity_poly.entity_id
_entity_poly.type
_entity_poly.pdbx_seq_one_letter_code
_entity_poly.pdbx_strand_id
1 'polypeptide(L)'
;RHGTLRLVPLLDMVNHDASAGAFVELTGDERRNQGDIVDATEDDSGTFVLRSLRHGRRKPLKRGQELLANYNVPGYSPLDWFLNMGFVPRERLGRWTKIDGVLPKARAAT
;
A
#
# COMPACT_ATOMS: atom_id res chain seq x y z
N ARG A 1 16.05 11.60 -3.54
CA ARG A 1 15.99 11.73 -2.07
C ARG A 1 14.75 10.99 -1.61
N HIS A 2 14.91 9.85 -0.94
CA HIS A 2 13.78 9.16 -0.33
C HIS A 2 13.53 9.83 1.02
N GLY A 3 12.30 10.25 1.29
CA GLY A 3 11.93 10.76 2.62
C GLY A 3 12.29 9.74 3.69
N THR A 4 12.68 10.23 4.87
CA THR A 4 12.97 9.37 6.02
C THR A 4 11.75 8.50 6.34
N LEU A 5 12.00 7.28 6.85
CA LEU A 5 10.95 6.39 7.34
C LEU A 5 10.18 7.11 8.45
N ARG A 6 8.87 7.29 8.25
CA ARG A 6 7.98 8.04 9.14
C ARG A 6 6.76 7.21 9.48
N LEU A 7 6.41 7.19 10.76
CA LEU A 7 5.12 6.72 11.22
C LEU A 7 4.17 7.91 11.21
N VAL A 8 3.09 7.84 10.43
CA VAL A 8 2.10 8.90 10.35
C VAL A 8 0.80 8.39 10.97
N PRO A 9 0.35 8.98 12.10
CA PRO A 9 -0.88 8.55 12.76
C PRO A 9 -2.08 8.58 11.83
N LEU A 10 -3.04 7.68 12.03
CA LEU A 10 -4.28 7.50 11.25
C LEU A 10 -4.06 6.93 9.86
N LEU A 11 -2.98 7.30 9.16
CA LEU A 11 -2.63 6.75 7.85
C LEU A 11 -2.14 5.30 7.95
N ASP A 12 -1.53 4.94 9.08
CA ASP A 12 -1.11 3.58 9.42
C ASP A 12 -2.27 2.59 9.57
N MET A 13 -3.49 3.07 9.78
CA MET A 13 -4.70 2.25 9.88
C MET A 13 -5.31 1.89 8.52
N VAL A 14 -4.86 2.50 7.42
CA VAL A 14 -5.46 2.34 6.10
C VAL A 14 -4.90 1.09 5.41
N ASN A 15 -5.78 0.20 4.97
CA ASN A 15 -5.39 -1.05 4.31
C ASN A 15 -5.03 -0.91 2.83
N HIS A 16 -4.38 -1.94 2.30
CA HIS A 16 -3.86 -1.97 0.93
C HIS A 16 -4.90 -2.32 -0.14
N ASP A 17 -4.87 -1.61 -1.28
CA ASP A 17 -5.43 -2.07 -2.56
C ASP A 17 -4.59 -1.54 -3.73
N ALA A 18 -4.29 -2.40 -4.70
CA ALA A 18 -3.47 -2.04 -5.85
C ALA A 18 -4.09 -0.97 -6.76
N SER A 19 -5.42 -0.89 -6.80
CA SER A 19 -6.18 0.07 -7.62
C SER A 19 -6.49 1.38 -6.91
N ALA A 20 -6.09 1.50 -5.64
CA ALA A 20 -6.27 2.70 -4.82
C ALA A 20 -5.19 3.76 -5.06
N GLY A 21 -5.43 4.95 -4.51
CA GLY A 21 -4.48 6.06 -4.54
C GLY A 21 -3.32 5.82 -3.58
N ALA A 22 -2.14 6.33 -3.91
CA ALA A 22 -1.00 6.37 -2.98
C ALA A 22 -1.13 7.55 -2.01
N PHE A 23 -0.37 7.48 -0.92
CA PHE A 23 -0.17 8.62 -0.02
C PHE A 23 0.61 9.73 -0.73
N VAL A 24 0.16 10.97 -0.58
CA VAL A 24 0.84 12.16 -1.12
C VAL A 24 1.20 13.06 0.04
N GLU A 25 2.49 13.33 0.20
CA GLU A 25 2.97 14.37 1.11
C GLU A 25 2.93 15.71 0.38
N LEU A 26 2.34 16.71 1.04
CA LEU A 26 2.32 18.07 0.52
C LEU A 26 3.66 18.77 0.79
N THR A 27 4.22 19.42 -0.22
CA THR A 27 5.44 20.22 -0.15
C THR A 27 5.16 21.70 0.06
N GLY A 28 3.92 22.17 -0.17
CA GLY A 28 3.51 23.58 -0.04
C GLY A 28 3.59 24.37 -1.35
N ASP A 29 3.98 23.71 -2.45
CA ASP A 29 4.08 24.30 -3.80
C ASP A 29 3.01 23.73 -4.75
N GLU A 30 2.10 22.90 -4.25
CA GLU A 30 1.07 22.25 -5.05
C GLU A 30 0.10 23.27 -5.64
N ARG A 31 0.27 23.57 -6.92
CA ARG A 31 -0.71 24.35 -7.68
C ARG A 31 -1.73 23.44 -8.36
N ARG A 32 -2.96 23.94 -8.41
CA ARG A 32 -4.23 23.44 -8.97
C ARG A 32 -4.19 23.00 -10.46
N ASN A 33 -3.17 22.28 -10.91
CA ASN A 33 -2.91 22.05 -12.34
C ASN A 33 -3.35 20.69 -12.88
N GLN A 34 -3.88 19.77 -12.07
CA GLN A 34 -4.32 18.45 -12.58
C GLN A 34 -5.64 17.96 -12.00
N GLY A 35 -6.59 18.84 -11.66
CA GLY A 35 -7.92 18.45 -11.13
C GLY A 35 -7.89 17.73 -9.77
N ASP A 36 -6.73 17.21 -9.37
CA ASP A 36 -6.20 16.74 -8.12
C ASP A 36 -5.19 17.75 -7.64
N ILE A 37 -5.60 18.63 -6.73
CA ILE A 37 -5.04 18.81 -5.37
C ILE A 37 -5.68 20.07 -4.75
N VAL A 38 -5.71 20.04 -3.41
CA VAL A 38 -6.14 21.09 -2.47
C VAL A 38 -5.42 22.40 -2.83
N ASP A 39 -6.05 23.56 -2.64
CA ASP A 39 -5.30 24.81 -2.57
C ASP A 39 -4.44 24.75 -1.29
N ALA A 40 -3.29 24.07 -1.38
CA ALA A 40 -2.36 23.89 -0.27
C ALA A 40 -1.43 25.10 -0.23
N THR A 41 -1.24 25.69 0.94
CA THR A 41 -0.26 26.76 1.15
C THR A 41 1.02 26.19 1.76
N GLU A 42 2.03 27.03 1.93
CA GLU A 42 3.25 26.67 2.67
C GLU A 42 2.93 26.15 4.09
N ASP A 43 1.86 26.66 4.71
CA ASP A 43 1.39 26.21 6.03
C ASP A 43 0.92 24.75 6.05
N ASP A 44 0.53 24.20 4.89
CA ASP A 44 0.08 22.81 4.75
C ASP A 44 1.25 21.84 4.47
N SER A 45 2.48 22.35 4.33
CA SER A 45 3.68 21.54 4.06
C SER A 45 3.91 20.49 5.15
N GLY A 46 4.24 19.26 4.74
CA GLY A 46 4.38 18.10 5.62
C GLY A 46 3.06 17.40 5.96
N THR A 47 1.93 17.88 5.45
CA THR A 47 0.65 17.19 5.57
C THR A 47 0.60 15.99 4.62
N PHE A 48 0.10 14.86 5.12
CA PHE A 48 -0.14 13.67 4.30
C PHE A 48 -1.60 13.60 3.89
N VAL A 49 -1.83 13.50 2.58
CA VAL A 49 -3.17 13.41 1.99
C VAL A 49 -3.36 12.03 1.39
N LEU A 50 -4.52 11.44 1.68
CA LEU A 50 -5.03 10.24 1.05
C LEU A 50 -6.41 10.52 0.44
N ARG A 51 -6.64 10.04 -0.79
CA ARG A 51 -7.91 10.21 -1.49
C ARG A 51 -8.43 8.88 -2.01
N SER A 52 -9.75 8.71 -1.95
CA SER A 52 -10.43 7.57 -2.56
C SER A 52 -10.31 7.64 -4.08
N LEU A 53 -9.40 6.83 -4.63
CA LEU A 53 -9.26 6.55 -6.05
C LEU A 53 -9.62 5.09 -6.27
N ARG A 54 -10.40 4.81 -7.32
CA ARG A 54 -10.68 3.44 -7.74
C ARG A 54 -10.58 3.35 -9.25
N HIS A 55 -9.68 2.51 -9.75
CA HIS A 55 -9.38 2.39 -11.19
C HIS A 55 -9.02 3.73 -11.84
N GLY A 56 -8.20 4.55 -11.16
CA GLY A 56 -7.78 5.86 -11.66
C GLY A 56 -8.88 6.93 -11.70
N ARG A 57 -10.09 6.62 -11.19
CA ARG A 57 -11.19 7.59 -11.08
C ARG A 57 -11.46 7.89 -9.61
N ARG A 58 -11.69 9.16 -9.33
CA ARG A 58 -12.24 9.60 -8.04
C ARG A 58 -13.65 9.07 -7.91
N LYS A 59 -13.85 8.19 -6.94
CA LYS A 59 -15.16 7.63 -6.65
C LYS A 59 -15.47 7.88 -5.18
N PRO A 60 -16.58 8.54 -4.85
CA PRO A 60 -16.99 8.70 -3.46
C PRO A 60 -17.25 7.32 -2.84
N LEU A 61 -16.82 7.16 -1.60
CA LEU A 61 -17.10 5.97 -0.82
C LEU A 61 -18.56 5.99 -0.36
N LYS A 62 -19.24 4.85 -0.48
CA LYS A 62 -20.54 4.66 0.17
C LYS A 62 -20.33 4.42 1.65
N ARG A 63 -21.35 4.72 2.46
CA ARG A 63 -21.34 4.41 3.90
C ARG A 63 -21.01 2.92 4.11
N GLY A 64 -20.06 2.64 5.00
CA GLY A 64 -19.59 1.28 5.31
C GLY A 64 -18.54 0.73 4.34
N GLN A 65 -18.17 1.44 3.28
CA GLN A 65 -17.03 1.06 2.44
C GLN A 65 -15.72 1.55 3.07
N GLU A 66 -14.73 0.66 3.05
CA GLU A 66 -13.39 0.96 3.52
C GLU A 66 -12.65 1.89 2.55
N LEU A 67 -11.90 2.85 3.12
CA LEU A 67 -10.91 3.62 2.39
C LEU A 67 -9.63 2.78 2.31
N LEU A 68 -9.12 2.59 1.10
CA LEU A 68 -7.92 1.79 0.83
C LEU A 68 -6.85 2.68 0.22
N ALA A 69 -5.59 2.28 0.37
CA ALA A 69 -4.42 2.96 -0.19
C ALA A 69 -3.51 1.99 -0.95
N ASN A 70 -2.83 2.48 -1.96
CA ASN A 70 -1.73 1.75 -2.55
C ASN A 70 -0.45 2.06 -1.76
N TYR A 71 0.12 1.04 -1.11
CA TYR A 71 1.35 1.19 -0.30
C TYR A 71 2.58 1.54 -1.14
N ASN A 72 2.48 1.45 -2.47
CA ASN A 72 3.51 1.88 -3.43
C ASN A 72 4.90 1.30 -3.14
N VAL A 73 4.96 -0.02 -2.87
CA VAL A 73 6.19 -0.80 -2.68
C VAL A 73 6.48 -1.67 -3.91
N PRO A 74 6.85 -1.08 -5.08
CA PRO A 74 6.95 -1.82 -6.34
C PRO A 74 7.98 -2.96 -6.29
N GLY A 75 9.07 -2.77 -5.55
CA GLY A 75 10.18 -3.73 -5.45
C GLY A 75 9.95 -4.91 -4.51
N TYR A 76 8.85 -4.95 -3.74
CA TYR A 76 8.63 -6.05 -2.80
C TYR A 76 8.23 -7.34 -3.52
N SER A 77 8.97 -8.42 -3.28
CA SER A 77 8.58 -9.77 -3.66
C SER A 77 7.41 -10.26 -2.80
N PRO A 78 6.72 -11.37 -3.16
CA PRO A 78 5.66 -11.94 -2.33
C PRO A 78 6.13 -12.29 -0.91
N LEU A 79 7.38 -12.72 -0.75
CA LEU A 79 7.97 -13.00 0.57
C LEU A 79 8.16 -11.70 1.37
N ASP A 80 8.61 -10.62 0.74
CA ASP A 80 8.79 -9.33 1.41
C ASP A 80 7.44 -8.77 1.90
N TRP A 81 6.38 -8.92 1.10
CA TRP A 81 5.01 -8.59 1.53
C TRP A 81 4.59 -9.39 2.75
N PHE A 82 4.80 -10.71 2.74
CA PHE A 82 4.43 -11.55 3.86
C PHE A 82 5.20 -11.19 5.14
N LEU A 83 6.52 -10.99 5.04
CA LEU A 83 7.37 -10.68 6.20
C LEU A 83 7.13 -9.29 6.77
N ASN A 84 6.91 -8.27 5.93
CA ASN A 84 6.79 -6.88 6.38
C ASN A 84 5.34 -6.45 6.63
N MET A 85 4.37 -7.02 5.91
CA MET A 85 2.96 -6.59 5.96
C MET A 85 2.03 -7.65 6.56
N GLY A 86 2.49 -8.91 6.70
CA GLY A 86 1.69 -10.00 7.24
C GLY A 86 0.66 -10.60 6.27
N PHE A 87 0.68 -10.20 5.00
CA PHE A 87 -0.18 -10.77 3.95
C PHE A 87 0.49 -10.68 2.57
N VAL A 88 -0.04 -11.41 1.60
CA VAL A 88 0.38 -11.34 0.19
C VAL A 88 -0.81 -10.89 -0.65
N PRO A 89 -0.73 -9.75 -1.36
CA PRO A 89 -1.85 -9.27 -2.16
C PRO A 89 -2.05 -10.12 -3.42
N ARG A 90 -3.28 -10.16 -3.94
CA ARG A 90 -3.69 -11.14 -4.96
C ARG A 90 -2.93 -10.98 -6.27
N GLU A 91 -2.64 -9.75 -6.66
CA GLU A 91 -1.85 -9.40 -7.84
C GLU A 91 -0.38 -9.83 -7.72
N ARG A 92 0.08 -10.20 -6.51
CA ARG A 92 1.42 -10.76 -6.26
C ARG A 92 1.41 -12.23 -5.86
N LEU A 93 0.25 -12.88 -5.88
CA LEU A 93 0.19 -14.33 -5.72
C LEU A 93 0.78 -14.98 -6.98
N GLY A 94 2.07 -15.35 -6.91
CA GLY A 94 2.70 -16.22 -7.89
C GLY A 94 2.15 -17.65 -7.81
N ARG A 95 2.48 -18.48 -8.81
CA ARG A 95 2.28 -19.93 -8.69
C ARG A 95 3.29 -20.48 -7.69
N TRP A 96 2.83 -20.83 -6.51
CA TRP A 96 3.64 -21.54 -5.53
C TRP A 96 3.77 -23.00 -5.94
N THR A 97 4.98 -23.41 -6.28
CA THR A 97 5.32 -24.82 -6.47
C THR A 97 5.85 -25.34 -5.14
N LYS A 98 5.18 -26.35 -4.59
CA LYS A 98 5.70 -27.06 -3.43
C LYS A 98 7.06 -27.66 -3.82
N ILE A 99 8.11 -27.29 -3.09
CA ILE A 99 9.39 -27.99 -3.16
C ILE A 99 9.27 -29.17 -2.22
N ASP A 100 9.32 -30.38 -2.76
CA ASP A 100 9.34 -31.57 -1.93
C ASP A 100 10.66 -31.61 -1.14
N GLY A 101 10.56 -31.80 0.18
CA GLY A 101 11.72 -31.86 1.05
C GLY A 101 12.60 -33.06 0.66
N VAL A 102 13.90 -32.81 0.53
CA VAL A 102 14.91 -33.83 0.22
C VAL A 102 15.19 -34.74 1.43
N LEU A 103 14.71 -34.36 2.61
CA LEU A 103 14.95 -35.12 3.83
C LEU A 103 14.11 -36.42 3.83
N PRO A 104 14.75 -37.59 4.01
CA PRO A 104 14.04 -38.85 4.08
C PRO A 104 13.05 -38.79 5.25
N LYS A 105 11.79 -39.13 4.98
CA LYS A 105 10.77 -39.28 6.03
C LYS A 105 11.29 -40.32 7.00
N ALA A 106 11.46 -39.95 8.28
CA ALA A 106 11.77 -40.91 9.32
C ALA A 106 10.72 -42.04 9.26
N ARG A 107 11.17 -43.28 9.07
CA ARG A 107 10.28 -44.44 9.09
C ARG A 107 9.55 -44.43 10.44
N ALA A 108 8.22 -44.43 10.39
CA ALA A 108 7.43 -44.70 11.58
C ALA A 108 7.86 -46.07 12.13
N ALA A 109 8.36 -46.09 13.37
CA ALA A 109 8.66 -47.32 14.07
C ALA A 109 7.33 -48.07 14.27
N THR A 110 7.20 -49.21 13.60
CA THR A 110 6.16 -50.23 13.83
C THR A 110 6.39 -50.94 15.15
#